data_AF-A0A1B1A6L7-F1
#
_entry.id   AF-A0A1B1A6L7-F1
#
_cell.length_a   1.000
_cell.length_b   1.000
_cell.length_c   1.000
_cell.angle_alpha   90.00
_cell.angle_beta   90.00
_cell.angle_gamma   90.00
#
_symmetry.space_group_name_H-M   'P 1'
#
loop_
_entity.id
_entity.type
_entity.pdbx_description
1 polymer ?
#
loop_
_entity_poly.entity_id
_entity_poly.type
_entity_poly.pdbx_seq_one_letter_code
_entity_poly.pdbx_strand_id
1 'polypeptide(L)'
;MTTDSKWGAARFTVTKTCGAGETITVSGRDRWALECLIDADQKGCTPIDTPGPRWSGYVHNLRKLGVTIETITEPHDGPFKGTHARYVIRSTVTRLDNGDAA
;
A
#
# COMPACT_ATOMS: atom_id res chain seq x y z
N MET A 1 0.00 28.95 -5.82
CA MET A 1 0.43 27.86 -6.72
C MET A 1 0.07 26.55 -6.04
N THR A 2 -1.14 26.05 -6.29
CA THR A 2 -1.61 24.79 -5.70
C THR A 2 -0.99 23.67 -6.52
N THR A 3 0.12 23.11 -6.05
CA THR A 3 0.72 21.93 -6.68
C THR A 3 -0.21 20.76 -6.43
N ASP A 4 -1.16 20.58 -7.34
CA ASP A 4 -2.06 19.43 -7.42
C ASP A 4 -1.27 18.22 -7.93
N SER A 5 -0.29 17.82 -7.11
CA SER A 5 0.44 16.60 -7.32
C SER A 5 -0.54 15.48 -6.98
N LYS A 6 -0.94 14.70 -7.98
CA LYS A 6 -1.74 13.46 -7.84
C LYS A 6 -1.31 12.60 -6.64
N TRP A 7 -0.04 12.68 -6.26
CA TRP A 7 0.61 11.96 -5.16
C TRP A 7 0.97 12.84 -3.96
N GLY A 8 0.25 13.94 -3.75
CA GLY A 8 0.37 14.76 -2.54
C GLY A 8 0.00 13.98 -1.28
N ALA A 9 0.27 14.59 -0.11
CA ALA A 9 -0.09 13.99 1.17
C ALA A 9 -1.59 13.75 1.26
N ALA A 10 -1.97 12.52 1.62
CA ALA A 10 -3.34 12.13 1.91
C ALA A 10 -3.39 11.41 3.25
N ARG A 11 -4.52 11.55 3.95
CA ARG A 11 -4.76 10.90 5.24
C ARG A 11 -5.55 9.62 5.04
N PHE A 12 -5.22 8.62 5.84
CA PHE A 12 -5.88 7.31 5.83
C PHE A 12 -6.12 6.86 7.26
N THR A 13 -7.25 6.21 7.50
CA THR A 13 -7.49 5.46 8.74
C THR A 13 -7.10 4.02 8.52
N VAL A 14 -6.21 3.50 9.36
CA VAL A 14 -5.76 2.11 9.36
C VAL A 14 -6.35 1.41 10.58
N THR A 15 -7.24 0.46 10.35
CA THR A 15 -7.81 -0.38 11.40
C THR A 15 -7.11 -1.74 11.39
N LYS A 16 -6.37 -2.02 12.47
CA LYS A 16 -5.73 -3.32 12.67
C LYS A 16 -6.78 -4.37 13.04
N THR A 17 -6.46 -5.64 12.86
CA THR A 17 -7.36 -6.78 13.19
C THR A 17 -7.79 -6.79 14.67
N CYS A 18 -7.02 -6.18 15.57
CA CYS A 18 -7.39 -6.03 16.99
C CYS A 18 -8.39 -4.89 17.28
N GLY A 19 -8.85 -4.15 16.27
CA GLY A 19 -9.90 -3.12 16.38
C GLY A 19 -9.40 -1.70 16.65
N ALA A 20 -8.11 -1.49 16.94
CA ALA A 20 -7.54 -0.15 17.07
C ALA A 20 -7.34 0.50 15.69
N GLY A 21 -7.92 1.69 15.51
CA GLY A 21 -7.76 2.54 14.33
C GLY A 21 -6.75 3.66 14.57
N GLU A 22 -5.83 3.89 13.62
CA GLU A 22 -4.86 4.99 13.67
C GLU A 22 -4.91 5.79 12.36
N THR A 23 -4.79 7.11 12.45
CA THR A 23 -4.72 7.98 11.26
C THR A 23 -3.26 8.18 10.85
N ILE A 24 -2.96 7.88 9.58
CA ILE A 24 -1.63 8.06 8.99
C ILE A 24 -1.70 9.07 7.85
N THR A 25 -0.57 9.74 7.60
CA THR A 25 -0.41 10.61 6.41
C THR A 25 0.62 9.98 5.49
N VAL A 26 0.25 9.75 4.23
CA VAL A 26 1.11 9.10 3.24
C VAL A 26 1.15 9.95 1.97
N SER A 27 2.31 10.02 1.32
CA SER A 27 2.50 10.79 0.08
C SER A 27 3.43 10.05 -0.90
N GLY A 28 3.57 10.58 -2.11
CA GLY A 28 4.52 10.11 -3.10
C GLY A 28 4.31 8.64 -3.49
N ARG A 29 5.42 7.90 -3.57
CA ARG A 29 5.41 6.49 -3.98
C ARG A 29 4.86 5.55 -2.90
N ASP A 30 4.97 5.92 -1.63
CA ASP A 30 4.36 5.15 -0.54
C ASP A 30 2.84 5.23 -0.62
N ARG A 31 2.30 6.41 -0.97
CA ARG A 31 0.85 6.58 -1.19
C ARG A 31 0.38 5.79 -2.39
N TRP A 32 1.10 5.86 -3.51
CA TRP A 32 0.80 5.04 -4.69
C TRP A 32 0.76 3.55 -4.35
N ALA A 33 1.76 3.05 -3.62
CA ALA A 33 1.81 1.64 -3.22
C ALA A 33 0.64 1.27 -2.29
N LEU A 34 0.29 2.14 -1.33
CA LEU A 34 -0.85 1.93 -0.45
C LEU A 34 -2.18 1.86 -1.22
N GLU A 35 -2.42 2.81 -2.13
CA GLU A 35 -3.64 2.82 -2.96
C GLU A 35 -3.71 1.56 -3.84
N CYS A 36 -2.61 1.13 -4.45
CA CYS A 36 -2.59 -0.15 -5.20
C CYS A 36 -2.89 -1.36 -4.32
N LEU A 37 -2.41 -1.39 -3.07
CA LEU A 37 -2.69 -2.48 -2.13
C LEU A 37 -4.15 -2.48 -1.67
N ILE A 38 -4.74 -1.29 -1.47
CA ILE A 38 -6.17 -1.14 -1.17
C ILE A 38 -7.01 -1.67 -2.35
N ASP A 39 -6.70 -1.24 -3.57
CA ASP A 39 -7.43 -1.65 -4.79
C ASP A 39 -7.31 -3.15 -5.06
N ALA A 40 -6.13 -3.75 -4.78
CA ALA A 40 -5.91 -5.17 -4.95
C ALA A 40 -6.51 -6.03 -3.84
N ASP A 41 -6.74 -5.47 -2.66
CA ASP A 41 -7.26 -6.15 -1.46
C ASP A 41 -6.56 -7.52 -1.23
N GLN A 42 -7.31 -8.63 -1.14
CA GLN A 42 -6.78 -9.97 -0.88
C GLN A 42 -5.95 -10.53 -2.04
N LYS A 43 -6.11 -10.01 -3.26
CA LYS A 43 -5.28 -10.41 -4.42
C LYS A 43 -3.84 -9.93 -4.27
N GLY A 44 -3.63 -8.84 -3.53
CA GLY A 44 -2.31 -8.24 -3.32
C GLY A 44 -1.62 -7.75 -4.59
N CYS A 45 -0.44 -7.16 -4.41
CA CYS A 45 0.39 -6.63 -5.49
C CYS A 45 1.73 -7.38 -5.56
N THR A 46 2.17 -7.65 -6.79
CA THR A 46 3.51 -8.17 -7.11
C THR A 46 4.17 -7.23 -8.11
N PRO A 47 5.51 -7.09 -8.10
CA PRO A 47 6.23 -6.35 -9.14
C PRO A 47 5.95 -6.83 -10.57
N ILE A 48 5.45 -8.05 -10.75
CA ILE A 48 5.11 -8.62 -12.06
C ILE A 48 3.86 -7.95 -12.66
N ASP A 49 2.76 -7.93 -11.90
CA ASP A 49 1.46 -7.42 -12.37
C ASP A 49 1.30 -5.91 -12.12
N THR A 50 1.97 -5.40 -11.08
CA THR A 50 1.90 -3.99 -10.67
C THR A 50 3.32 -3.41 -10.63
N PRO A 51 3.92 -3.07 -11.79
CA PRO A 51 5.34 -2.69 -11.85
C PRO A 51 5.61 -1.40 -11.08
N GLY A 52 6.62 -1.45 -10.20
CA GLY A 52 7.08 -0.32 -9.40
C GLY A 52 8.54 -0.53 -8.99
N PRO A 53 9.35 0.55 -8.87
CA PRO A 53 10.80 0.39 -8.80
C PRO A 53 11.30 -0.24 -7.49
N ARG A 54 10.55 -0.14 -6.38
CA ARG A 54 10.99 -0.59 -5.03
C ARG A 54 9.83 -0.98 -4.10
N TRP A 55 9.06 -2.01 -4.47
CA TRP A 55 7.95 -2.50 -3.64
C TRP A 55 8.32 -2.79 -2.18
N SER A 56 9.43 -3.51 -1.96
CA SER A 56 9.90 -3.84 -0.61
C SER A 56 10.16 -2.60 0.25
N GLY A 57 10.67 -1.52 -0.34
CA GLY A 57 10.89 -0.24 0.35
C GLY A 57 9.59 0.45 0.75
N TYR A 58 8.62 0.51 -0.15
CA TYR A 58 7.32 1.13 0.13
C TYR A 58 6.56 0.36 1.21
N VAL A 59 6.54 -0.97 1.11
CA VAL A 59 5.91 -1.84 2.10
C VAL A 59 6.59 -1.73 3.46
N HIS A 60 7.93 -1.62 3.50
CA HIS A 60 8.66 -1.38 4.74
C HIS A 60 8.25 -0.07 5.41
N ASN A 61 8.11 1.02 4.64
CA ASN A 61 7.65 2.31 5.16
C ASN A 61 6.21 2.24 5.65
N LEU A 62 5.30 1.63 4.89
CA LEU A 62 3.88 1.50 5.26
C LEU A 62 3.70 0.65 6.54
N ARG A 63 4.49 -0.40 6.72
CA ARG A 63 4.49 -1.20 7.96
C ARG A 63 4.93 -0.37 9.17
N LYS A 64 5.91 0.52 9.03
CA LYS A 64 6.31 1.44 10.10
C LYS A 64 5.20 2.43 10.47
N LEU A 65 4.34 2.78 9.52
CA LEU A 65 3.15 3.59 9.76
C LEU A 65 1.98 2.77 10.33
N GLY A 66 2.13 1.46 10.54
CA GLY A 66 1.12 0.62 11.18
C GLY A 66 0.17 -0.09 10.22
N VAL A 67 0.39 0.00 8.90
CA VAL A 67 -0.36 -0.79 7.91
C VAL A 67 0.08 -2.26 8.00
N THR A 68 -0.86 -3.16 8.27
CA THR A 68 -0.57 -4.59 8.31
C THR A 68 -0.52 -5.13 6.89
N ILE A 69 0.67 -5.49 6.42
CA ILE A 69 0.91 -6.04 5.08
C ILE A 69 1.64 -7.36 5.23
N GLU A 70 1.10 -8.43 4.66
CA GLU A 70 1.75 -9.73 4.57
C GLU A 70 2.61 -9.81 3.30
N THR A 71 3.72 -10.54 3.37
CA THR A 71 4.53 -10.92 2.20
C THR A 71 4.38 -12.41 1.96
N ILE A 72 3.69 -12.77 0.88
CA ILE A 72 3.61 -14.13 0.35
C ILE A 72 4.76 -14.31 -0.64
N THR A 73 5.49 -15.42 -0.52
CA THR A 73 6.54 -15.77 -1.47
C THR A 73 5.94 -16.64 -2.56
N GLU A 74 5.94 -16.15 -3.80
CA GLU A 74 5.40 -16.87 -4.95
C GLU A 74 6.54 -17.37 -5.84
N PRO A 75 6.55 -18.67 -6.21
CA PRO A 75 7.46 -19.15 -7.24
C PRO A 75 7.08 -18.55 -8.59
N HIS A 76 8.07 -18.35 -9.46
CA HIS A 76 7.82 -18.05 -10.86
C HIS A 76 8.63 -18.96 -11.77
N ASP A 77 8.03 -19.31 -12.90
CA ASP A 77 8.61 -20.19 -13.90
C ASP A 77 9.45 -19.42 -14.95
N GLY A 78 10.02 -20.18 -15.88
CA GLY A 78 10.81 -19.67 -17.00
C GLY A 78 12.31 -19.93 -16.88
N PRO A 79 13.10 -19.45 -17.87
CA PRO A 79 14.56 -19.68 -17.91
C PRO A 79 15.31 -19.17 -16.68
N PHE A 80 14.73 -18.19 -15.97
CA PHE A 80 15.30 -17.58 -14.77
C PHE A 80 14.43 -17.87 -13.55
N LYS A 81 14.01 -19.12 -13.35
CA LYS A 81 13.16 -19.53 -12.22
C LYS A 81 13.66 -18.99 -10.88
N GLY A 82 12.71 -18.57 -10.04
CA GLY A 82 13.01 -17.97 -8.75
C GLY A 82 11.72 -17.77 -7.95
N THR A 83 11.80 -16.91 -6.94
CA THR A 83 10.62 -16.48 -6.18
C THR A 83 10.54 -14.97 -6.17
N HIS A 84 9.32 -14.47 -6.01
CA HIS A 84 9.07 -13.05 -5.84
C HIS A 84 8.02 -12.83 -4.76
N ALA A 85 7.94 -11.59 -4.28
CA ALA A 85 6.99 -11.22 -3.24
C ALA A 85 5.64 -10.80 -3.85
N ARG A 86 4.56 -11.34 -3.30
CA ARG A 86 3.22 -10.76 -3.36
C ARG A 86 2.88 -10.13 -2.02
N TYR A 87 2.52 -8.86 -2.03
CA TYR A 87 2.18 -8.09 -0.84
C TYR A 87 0.67 -8.00 -0.71
N VAL A 88 0.12 -8.47 0.40
CA VAL A 88 -1.32 -8.50 0.66
C VAL A 88 -1.64 -7.62 1.86
N ILE A 89 -2.60 -6.72 1.70
CA ILE A 89 -3.06 -5.87 2.79
C ILE A 89 -3.97 -6.68 3.73
N ARG A 90 -3.73 -6.58 5.04
CA ARG A 90 -4.47 -7.30 6.09
C ARG A 90 -5.18 -6.38 7.07
N SER A 91 -4.74 -5.13 7.18
CA SER A 91 -5.49 -4.08 7.87
C SER A 91 -6.55 -3.47 6.95
N THR A 92 -7.70 -3.10 7.48
CA THR A 92 -8.66 -2.27 6.74
C THR A 92 -8.10 -0.85 6.66
N VAL A 93 -7.99 -0.31 5.45
CA VAL A 93 -7.49 1.07 5.25
C VAL A 93 -8.50 1.86 4.45
N THR A 94 -8.93 2.98 4.98
CA THR A 94 -9.90 3.87 4.33
C THR A 94 -9.29 5.24 4.15
N ARG A 95 -9.37 5.79 2.94
CA ARG A 95 -8.94 7.15 2.67
C ARG A 95 -9.88 8.12 3.38
N LEU A 96 -9.30 9.08 4.09
CA LEU A 96 -10.06 10.20 4.64
C LEU A 96 -10.14 11.26 3.56
N ASP A 97 -11.32 11.43 2.99
CA ASP A 97 -11.58 12.60 2.18
C ASP A 97 -11.51 13.82 3.09
N ASN A 98 -10.72 14.81 2.69
CA ASN A 98 -10.88 16.13 3.27
C ASN A 98 -12.23 16.61 2.75
N GLY A 99 -13.29 16.39 3.52
CA GLY A 99 -14.58 16.98 3.21
C GLY A 99 -14.36 18.48 3.08
N ASP A 100 -14.65 19.02 1.89
CA ASP A 100 -15.20 20.35 1.81
C ASP A 100 -16.41 20.34 2.75
N ALA A 101 -16.28 21.04 3.87
CA ALA A 101 -17.39 21.32 4.74
C ALA A 101 -18.44 22.07 3.90
N ALA A 102 -19.56 21.41 3.62
CA ALA A 102 -20.80 22.03 3.19
C ALA A 102 -21.80 21.97 4.35
#